data_AF-A0A482Z8M7-F1
#
_entry.id   AF-A0A482Z8M7-F1
#
_cell.length_a   1.000
_cell.length_b   1.000
_cell.length_c   1.000
_cell.angle_alpha   90.00
_cell.angle_beta   90.00
_cell.angle_gamma   90.00
#
_symmetry.space_group_name_H-M   'P 1'
#
loop_
_entity.id
_entity.type
_entity.pdbx_description
1 polymer ?
#
loop_
_entity_poly.entity_id
_entity_poly.type
_entity_poly.pdbx_seq_one_letter_code
_entity_poly.pdbx_strand_id
1 'polypeptide(L)'
;SPNPPHRVWLDRNLGATKVAASSNDSAAYGDHYQWGRAKDGHQSLNSSKATARLSTITADDKFITTFSDWTKVDNNGALRVAAWKDGGSNDICPVGFSVPTNDELHRETLGTTNNNFGVADAFSSFLKFPAPGIRSSSDGIYRNVGTSLFLWSRTRTAANNNKANSFRIHSRCGFNSPSNRADGMSIRCIRDL
;
A
#
# COMPACT_ATOMS: atom_id res chain seq x y z
N SER A 1 -8.49 17.54 22.87
CA SER A 1 -9.75 16.80 22.67
C SER A 1 -9.50 15.33 22.97
N PRO A 2 -10.29 14.68 23.83
CA PRO A 2 -10.21 13.26 24.14
C PRO A 2 -11.04 12.43 23.13
N ASN A 3 -10.57 11.23 22.83
CA ASN A 3 -11.03 10.27 21.82
C ASN A 3 -10.56 10.57 20.38
N PRO A 4 -9.67 9.73 19.80
CA PRO A 4 -9.46 9.73 18.35
C PRO A 4 -10.78 9.38 17.65
N PRO A 5 -11.01 9.88 16.42
CA PRO A 5 -12.20 9.50 15.66
C PRO A 5 -12.29 7.96 15.62
N HIS A 6 -13.48 7.42 15.88
CA HIS A 6 -13.69 5.99 15.74
C HIS A 6 -13.40 5.63 14.29
N ARG A 7 -12.38 4.81 14.02
CA ARG A 7 -12.01 4.43 12.66
C ARG A 7 -12.39 2.99 12.39
N VAL A 8 -12.73 2.72 11.14
CA VAL A 8 -12.98 1.37 10.65
C VAL A 8 -12.00 1.06 9.55
N TRP A 9 -11.39 -0.12 9.65
CA TRP A 9 -10.53 -0.69 8.63
C TRP A 9 -11.27 -1.80 7.89
N LEU A 10 -10.92 -2.02 6.63
CA LEU A 10 -11.33 -3.24 5.95
C LEU A 10 -10.76 -4.47 6.68
N ASP A 11 -11.53 -5.55 6.72
CA ASP A 11 -11.12 -6.81 7.34
C ASP A 11 -10.04 -7.57 6.52
N ARG A 12 -9.84 -7.19 5.25
CA ARG A 12 -8.82 -7.72 4.34
C ARG A 12 -8.16 -6.66 3.45
N ASN A 13 -7.01 -6.99 2.87
CA ASN A 13 -6.33 -6.13 1.89
C ASN A 13 -7.20 -6.03 0.63
N LEU A 14 -7.11 -4.92 -0.12
CA LEU A 14 -7.80 -4.82 -1.40
C LEU A 14 -7.39 -5.97 -2.33
N GLY A 15 -8.37 -6.64 -2.93
CA GLY A 15 -8.15 -7.79 -3.82
C GLY A 15 -8.04 -9.14 -3.10
N ALA A 16 -8.01 -9.18 -1.76
CA ALA A 16 -7.96 -10.44 -1.04
C ALA A 16 -9.34 -11.13 -1.00
N THR A 17 -9.35 -12.46 -1.07
CA THR A 17 -10.60 -13.25 -1.11
C THR A 17 -11.12 -13.60 0.27
N LYS A 18 -10.27 -13.50 1.31
CA LYS A 18 -10.64 -13.78 2.71
C LYS A 18 -9.81 -12.97 3.71
N VAL A 19 -10.29 -12.93 4.94
CA VAL A 19 -9.49 -12.46 6.09
C VAL A 19 -8.35 -13.44 6.32
N ALA A 20 -7.18 -12.93 6.71
CA ALA A 20 -6.00 -13.76 6.97
C ALA A 20 -6.28 -14.79 8.09
N ALA A 21 -6.01 -16.05 7.81
CA ALA A 21 -5.99 -17.13 8.80
C ALA A 21 -4.58 -17.38 9.37
N SER A 22 -3.54 -16.91 8.68
CA SER A 22 -2.15 -16.86 9.12
C SER A 22 -1.43 -15.67 8.48
N SER A 23 -0.23 -15.34 8.95
CA SER A 23 0.58 -14.29 8.32
C SER A 23 0.97 -14.63 6.88
N ASN A 24 1.15 -15.90 6.54
CA ASN A 24 1.55 -16.37 5.20
C ASN A 24 0.38 -16.86 4.34
N ASP A 25 -0.85 -16.44 4.65
CA ASP A 25 -2.05 -16.84 3.94
C ASP A 25 -2.17 -16.13 2.59
N SER A 26 -1.80 -16.81 1.51
CA SER A 26 -1.74 -16.22 0.16
C SER A 26 -3.07 -15.70 -0.35
N ALA A 27 -4.19 -16.27 0.09
CA ALA A 27 -5.54 -15.80 -0.27
C ALA A 27 -5.93 -14.48 0.43
N ALA A 28 -5.19 -14.07 1.47
CA ALA A 28 -5.39 -12.84 2.21
C ALA A 28 -4.44 -11.69 1.80
N TYR A 29 -3.44 -11.96 0.95
CA TYR A 29 -2.45 -10.97 0.53
C TYR A 29 -3.04 -9.78 -0.21
N GLY A 30 -4.03 -10.04 -1.06
CA GLY A 30 -4.60 -9.05 -1.94
C GLY A 30 -3.68 -8.68 -3.10
N ASP A 31 -4.01 -7.56 -3.74
CA ASP A 31 -3.35 -7.05 -4.94
C ASP A 31 -2.12 -6.17 -4.60
N HIS A 32 -1.26 -5.91 -5.59
CA HIS A 32 -0.03 -5.11 -5.45
C HIS A 32 -0.04 -3.87 -6.34
N TYR A 33 -0.48 -2.75 -5.78
CA TYR A 33 -0.69 -1.50 -6.50
C TYR A 33 0.62 -0.70 -6.63
N GLN A 34 0.78 0.00 -7.74
CA GLN A 34 1.76 1.09 -7.89
C GLN A 34 1.17 2.38 -7.34
N TRP A 35 2.01 3.20 -6.70
CA TRP A 35 1.55 4.28 -5.83
C TRP A 35 0.73 5.34 -6.58
N GLY A 36 -0.48 5.64 -6.10
CA GLY A 36 -1.42 6.56 -6.72
C GLY A 36 -2.20 6.04 -7.92
N ARG A 37 -1.96 4.80 -8.38
CA ARG A 37 -2.58 4.27 -9.60
C ARG A 37 -3.99 3.73 -9.35
N ALA A 38 -4.84 3.82 -10.37
CA ALA A 38 -6.15 3.17 -10.38
C ALA A 38 -6.04 1.64 -10.37
N LYS A 39 -7.16 0.97 -10.06
CA LYS A 39 -7.31 -0.48 -10.27
C LYS A 39 -7.58 -0.77 -11.75
N ASP A 40 -6.54 -0.71 -12.56
CA ASP A 40 -6.60 -0.87 -14.02
C ASP A 40 -6.10 -2.24 -14.53
N GLY A 41 -5.73 -3.14 -13.62
CA GLY A 41 -5.26 -4.49 -13.94
C GLY A 41 -3.77 -4.70 -13.62
N HIS A 42 -2.98 -3.63 -13.51
CA HIS A 42 -1.56 -3.75 -13.19
C HIS A 42 -1.30 -4.43 -11.84
N GLN A 43 -2.22 -4.28 -10.90
CA GLN A 43 -2.08 -4.74 -9.52
C GLN A 43 -2.23 -6.25 -9.37
N SER A 44 -2.80 -6.92 -10.38
CA SER A 44 -3.09 -8.34 -10.34
C SER A 44 -1.81 -9.19 -10.35
N LEU A 45 -1.85 -10.34 -9.68
CA LEU A 45 -0.71 -11.22 -9.44
C LEU A 45 0.15 -11.48 -10.70
N ASN A 46 -0.52 -11.75 -11.83
CA ASN A 46 0.08 -12.16 -13.10
C ASN A 46 -0.01 -11.09 -14.20
N SER A 47 -0.21 -9.82 -13.85
CA SER A 47 -0.25 -8.75 -14.86
C SER A 47 1.07 -8.69 -15.64
N SER A 48 0.96 -8.40 -16.93
CA SER A 48 2.12 -8.23 -17.81
C SER A 48 2.95 -7.01 -17.41
N LYS A 49 4.19 -6.94 -17.92
CA LYS A 49 5.15 -5.89 -17.56
C LYS A 49 5.33 -4.93 -18.73
N ALA A 50 5.63 -3.68 -18.42
CA ALA A 50 6.07 -2.68 -19.39
C ALA A 50 7.24 -1.86 -18.85
N THR A 51 8.09 -1.41 -19.75
CA THR A 51 9.27 -0.60 -19.44
C THR A 51 9.11 0.85 -19.88
N ALA A 52 7.91 1.27 -20.29
CA ALA A 52 7.63 2.67 -20.60
C ALA A 52 6.79 3.29 -19.47
N ARG A 53 7.25 4.41 -18.92
CA ARG A 53 6.45 5.18 -17.95
C ARG A 53 5.24 5.80 -18.64
N LEU A 54 4.10 5.79 -17.95
CA LEU A 54 2.88 6.44 -18.41
C LEU A 54 2.97 7.96 -18.29
N SER A 55 2.06 8.67 -18.95
CA SER A 55 1.92 10.14 -18.88
C SER A 55 0.77 10.60 -17.98
N THR A 56 -0.14 9.70 -17.63
CA THR A 56 -1.32 9.94 -16.79
C THR A 56 -1.35 8.96 -15.62
N ILE A 57 -2.39 9.02 -14.78
CA ILE A 57 -2.60 8.09 -13.65
C ILE A 57 -3.44 6.85 -14.07
N THR A 58 -3.83 6.72 -15.34
CA THR A 58 -4.76 5.69 -15.83
C THR A 58 -4.31 5.06 -17.17
N ALA A 59 -4.94 3.93 -17.55
CA ALA A 59 -5.14 3.43 -18.93
C ALA A 59 -4.36 2.19 -19.42
N ASP A 60 -3.41 1.63 -18.67
CA ASP A 60 -2.75 0.35 -19.05
C ASP A 60 -2.98 -0.70 -17.97
N ASP A 61 -3.02 -1.98 -18.31
CA ASP A 61 -3.12 -3.10 -17.36
C ASP A 61 -1.74 -3.65 -16.96
N LYS A 62 -0.66 -3.08 -17.49
CA LYS A 62 0.72 -3.53 -17.25
C LYS A 62 1.35 -2.91 -16.01
N PHE A 63 2.07 -3.75 -15.28
CA PHE A 63 2.97 -3.34 -14.20
C PHE A 63 4.22 -2.67 -14.77
N ILE A 64 4.55 -1.46 -14.32
CA ILE A 64 5.67 -0.70 -14.89
C ILE A 64 6.93 -1.06 -14.13
N THR A 65 7.97 -1.46 -14.85
CA THR A 65 9.28 -1.81 -14.28
C THR A 65 10.37 -0.82 -14.71
N THR A 66 11.60 -1.07 -14.28
CA THR A 66 12.84 -0.32 -14.61
C THR A 66 12.98 1.04 -13.93
N PHE A 67 11.89 1.71 -13.57
CA PHE A 67 11.91 3.04 -12.97
C PHE A 67 11.55 3.03 -11.48
N SER A 68 11.96 4.08 -10.78
CA SER A 68 11.48 4.35 -9.42
C SER A 68 10.07 4.92 -9.38
N ASP A 69 9.62 5.56 -10.45
CA ASP A 69 8.25 6.06 -10.62
C ASP A 69 7.66 5.53 -11.92
N TRP A 70 6.39 5.17 -11.92
CA TRP A 70 5.71 4.47 -13.01
C TRP A 70 5.06 5.42 -14.02
N THR A 71 4.89 6.69 -13.65
CA THR A 71 4.32 7.72 -14.51
C THR A 71 5.06 9.04 -14.35
N LYS A 72 4.94 9.91 -15.36
CA LYS A 72 5.53 11.26 -15.42
C LYS A 72 4.54 12.37 -15.08
N VAL A 73 3.31 12.01 -14.68
CA VAL A 73 2.17 12.93 -14.53
C VAL A 73 2.40 14.05 -13.50
N ASP A 74 3.15 13.76 -12.43
CA ASP A 74 3.62 14.75 -11.48
C ASP A 74 4.97 14.30 -10.89
N ASN A 75 5.69 15.27 -10.32
CA ASN A 75 6.91 15.01 -9.53
C ASN A 75 6.61 15.01 -8.02
N ASN A 76 5.73 15.89 -7.54
CA ASN A 76 5.52 16.09 -6.10
C ASN A 76 4.54 15.07 -5.46
N GLY A 77 3.91 14.20 -6.24
CA GLY A 77 2.93 13.21 -5.79
C GLY A 77 1.54 13.77 -5.46
N ALA A 78 1.26 15.05 -5.69
CA ALA A 78 0.00 15.67 -5.28
C ALA A 78 -1.23 15.10 -6.00
N LEU A 79 -1.11 14.80 -7.30
CA LEU A 79 -2.21 14.19 -8.07
C LEU A 79 -2.51 12.78 -7.57
N ARG A 80 -1.47 12.05 -7.19
CA ARG A 80 -1.57 10.68 -6.65
C ARG A 80 -2.19 10.62 -5.25
N VAL A 81 -1.88 11.61 -4.38
CA VAL A 81 -2.57 11.74 -3.08
C VAL A 81 -4.05 12.04 -3.28
N ALA A 82 -4.38 12.96 -4.17
CA ALA A 82 -5.77 13.32 -4.45
C ALA A 82 -6.54 12.13 -5.06
N ALA A 83 -5.89 11.35 -5.93
CA ALA A 83 -6.46 10.18 -6.57
C ALA A 83 -6.90 9.09 -5.56
N TRP A 84 -6.15 8.90 -4.47
CA TRP A 84 -6.38 7.87 -3.46
C TRP A 84 -7.12 8.34 -2.20
N LYS A 85 -7.64 9.57 -2.22
CA LYS A 85 -8.59 10.06 -1.21
C LYS A 85 -9.99 9.51 -1.54
N ASP A 86 -10.84 9.38 -0.52
CA ASP A 86 -12.26 9.07 -0.71
C ASP A 86 -12.90 10.07 -1.69
N GLY A 87 -13.56 9.54 -2.72
CA GLY A 87 -14.16 10.33 -3.81
C GLY A 87 -13.14 10.93 -4.80
N GLY A 88 -11.87 10.53 -4.73
CA GLY A 88 -10.84 10.87 -5.71
C GLY A 88 -11.10 10.21 -7.08
N SER A 89 -10.48 10.75 -8.13
CA SER A 89 -10.68 10.26 -9.51
C SER A 89 -10.31 8.80 -9.72
N ASN A 90 -9.42 8.26 -8.88
CA ASN A 90 -9.02 6.85 -8.88
C ASN A 90 -9.13 6.29 -7.46
N ASP A 91 -10.23 6.61 -6.78
CA ASP A 91 -10.50 6.01 -5.48
C ASP A 91 -10.65 4.50 -5.65
N ILE A 92 -9.65 3.78 -5.16
CA ILE A 92 -9.57 2.32 -5.24
C ILE A 92 -10.22 1.65 -4.02
N CYS A 93 -10.59 2.43 -3.01
CA CYS A 93 -11.24 1.95 -1.81
C CYS A 93 -12.78 1.95 -2.01
N PRO A 94 -13.52 1.11 -1.27
CA PRO A 94 -14.99 1.20 -1.26
C PRO A 94 -15.45 2.59 -0.81
N VAL A 95 -16.61 3.04 -1.30
CA VAL A 95 -17.16 4.38 -0.98
C VAL A 95 -17.12 4.68 0.53
N GLY A 96 -16.58 5.85 0.88
CA GLY A 96 -16.37 6.30 2.25
C GLY A 96 -15.03 5.86 2.84
N PHE A 97 -14.36 4.87 2.25
CA PHE A 97 -13.01 4.46 2.64
C PHE A 97 -11.96 5.12 1.77
N SER A 98 -10.73 5.11 2.25
CA SER A 98 -9.61 5.67 1.51
C SER A 98 -8.30 4.97 1.85
N VAL A 99 -7.27 5.19 1.03
CA VAL A 99 -5.92 4.69 1.34
C VAL A 99 -5.39 5.45 2.56
N PRO A 100 -4.83 4.77 3.57
CA PRO A 100 -4.52 5.39 4.86
C PRO A 100 -3.36 6.38 4.77
N THR A 101 -3.38 7.38 5.63
CA THR A 101 -2.22 8.24 5.90
C THR A 101 -1.21 7.54 6.81
N ASN A 102 0.02 8.04 6.83
CA ASN A 102 1.05 7.49 7.72
C ASN A 102 0.67 7.69 9.20
N ASP A 103 -0.02 8.77 9.53
CA ASP A 103 -0.48 9.05 10.90
C ASP A 103 -1.63 8.13 11.32
N GLU A 104 -2.52 7.76 10.39
CA GLU A 104 -3.53 6.72 10.62
C GLU A 104 -2.88 5.36 10.87
N LEU A 105 -1.95 4.93 10.01
CA LEU A 105 -1.20 3.68 10.22
C LEU A 105 -0.43 3.69 11.55
N HIS A 106 0.21 4.80 11.90
CA HIS A 106 0.98 4.90 13.13
C HIS A 106 0.11 4.78 14.39
N ARG A 107 -1.02 5.50 14.44
CA ARG A 107 -1.92 5.48 15.59
C ARG A 107 -2.55 4.10 15.80
N GLU A 108 -3.01 3.47 14.72
CA GLU A 108 -3.83 2.26 14.78
C GLU A 108 -3.01 0.98 14.92
N THR A 109 -1.73 0.96 14.52
CA THR A 109 -0.94 -0.27 14.57
C THR A 109 -0.12 -0.43 15.85
N LEU A 110 0.21 0.65 16.57
CA LEU A 110 1.16 0.57 17.68
C LEU A 110 0.88 1.45 18.90
N GLY A 111 0.06 2.50 18.81
CA GLY A 111 -0.14 3.45 19.91
C GLY A 111 1.10 4.28 20.29
N THR A 112 2.28 3.67 20.49
CA THR A 112 3.57 4.30 20.85
C THR A 112 4.80 3.43 20.50
N THR A 113 5.69 3.96 19.64
CA THR A 113 7.16 3.78 19.51
C THR A 113 7.87 2.42 19.65
N ASN A 114 7.22 1.27 19.84
CA ASN A 114 7.94 0.00 19.91
C ASN A 114 8.29 -0.54 18.50
N ASN A 115 9.54 -0.37 18.09
CA ASN A 115 10.04 -0.91 16.82
C ASN A 115 10.10 -2.45 16.79
N ASN A 116 9.99 -3.14 17.93
CA ASN A 116 9.96 -4.61 18.00
C ASN A 116 8.54 -5.16 17.77
N PHE A 117 7.92 -4.73 16.68
CA PHE A 117 6.65 -5.26 16.21
C PHE A 117 6.88 -5.96 14.87
N GLY A 118 6.87 -7.29 14.90
CA GLY A 118 7.13 -8.13 13.75
C GLY A 118 5.86 -8.62 13.05
N VAL A 119 6.02 -9.43 12.01
CA VAL A 119 4.89 -9.99 11.25
C VAL A 119 3.95 -10.85 12.11
N ALA A 120 4.47 -11.56 13.12
CA ALA A 120 3.64 -12.34 14.04
C ALA A 120 2.72 -11.44 14.87
N ASP A 121 3.23 -10.30 15.36
CA ASP A 121 2.46 -9.31 16.10
C ASP A 121 1.41 -8.63 15.20
N ALA A 122 1.80 -8.30 13.96
CA ALA A 122 0.92 -7.71 12.97
C ALA A 122 -0.27 -8.61 12.63
N PHE A 123 -0.04 -9.92 12.51
CA PHE A 123 -1.11 -10.90 12.30
C PHE A 123 -1.97 -11.10 13.56
N SER A 124 -1.37 -11.05 14.75
CA SER A 124 -2.10 -11.21 16.02
C SER A 124 -2.90 -9.97 16.42
N SER A 125 -2.62 -8.82 15.79
CA SER A 125 -3.39 -7.58 15.99
C SER A 125 -4.82 -7.68 15.46
N PHE A 126 -5.67 -6.72 15.83
CA PHE A 126 -7.06 -6.65 15.33
C PHE A 126 -7.15 -6.55 13.80
N LEU A 127 -6.10 -6.02 13.15
CA LEU A 127 -6.04 -5.85 11.69
C LEU A 127 -5.72 -7.15 10.95
N LYS A 128 -5.18 -8.15 11.65
CA LYS A 128 -4.74 -9.44 11.10
C LYS A 128 -3.94 -9.28 9.81
N PHE A 129 -2.91 -8.43 9.86
CA PHE A 129 -2.13 -8.16 8.66
C PHE A 129 -1.38 -9.41 8.20
N PRO A 130 -1.54 -9.83 6.93
CA PRO A 130 -0.72 -10.87 6.35
C PRO A 130 0.63 -10.31 5.87
N ALA A 131 1.49 -11.16 5.31
CA ALA A 131 2.80 -10.82 4.77
C ALA A 131 2.83 -10.99 3.24
N PRO A 132 2.18 -10.09 2.47
CA PRO A 132 2.06 -10.19 1.02
C PRO A 132 3.39 -9.99 0.26
N GLY A 133 4.45 -9.54 0.94
CA GLY A 133 5.68 -9.13 0.29
C GLY A 133 5.49 -7.89 -0.59
N ILE A 134 6.38 -7.74 -1.57
CA ILE A 134 6.45 -6.61 -2.49
C ILE A 134 6.67 -7.11 -3.90
N ARG A 135 6.06 -6.48 -4.90
CA ARG A 135 6.43 -6.67 -6.32
C ARG A 135 7.41 -5.57 -6.71
N SER A 136 8.66 -5.93 -6.99
CA SER A 136 9.70 -4.91 -7.23
C SER A 136 9.52 -4.19 -8.54
N SER A 137 9.69 -2.87 -8.52
CA SER A 137 9.74 -2.08 -9.75
C SER A 137 10.97 -2.36 -10.62
N SER A 138 12.00 -3.05 -10.13
CA SER A 138 13.19 -3.36 -10.93
C SER A 138 12.89 -4.34 -12.08
N ASP A 139 12.09 -5.37 -11.82
CA ASP A 139 11.91 -6.54 -12.70
C ASP A 139 10.50 -7.15 -12.64
N GLY A 140 9.64 -6.66 -11.76
CA GLY A 140 8.30 -7.17 -11.52
C GLY A 140 8.27 -8.47 -10.72
N ILE A 141 9.38 -8.89 -10.10
CA ILE A 141 9.48 -10.11 -9.29
C ILE A 141 9.01 -9.83 -7.85
N TYR A 142 8.20 -10.75 -7.33
CA TYR A 142 7.74 -10.74 -5.95
C TYR A 142 8.86 -11.15 -5.00
N ARG A 143 9.03 -10.38 -3.92
CA ARG A 143 10.05 -10.59 -2.89
C ARG A 143 9.41 -10.58 -1.51
N ASN A 144 10.01 -11.31 -0.57
CA ASN A 144 9.60 -11.36 0.83
C ASN A 144 8.13 -11.81 1.04
N VAL A 145 7.63 -12.63 0.12
CA VAL A 145 6.28 -13.20 0.21
C VAL A 145 6.25 -14.17 1.38
N GLY A 146 5.27 -14.01 2.26
CA GLY A 146 5.12 -14.77 3.50
C GLY A 146 6.04 -14.34 4.64
N THR A 147 6.92 -13.35 4.43
CA THR A 147 7.90 -12.91 5.45
C THR A 147 7.83 -11.43 5.80
N SER A 148 7.31 -10.58 4.90
CA SER A 148 7.17 -9.14 5.17
C SER A 148 5.82 -8.59 4.74
N LEU A 149 5.34 -7.59 5.48
CA LEU A 149 4.28 -6.68 5.08
C LEU A 149 4.87 -5.43 4.44
N PHE A 150 4.32 -5.04 3.30
CA PHE A 150 4.50 -3.71 2.70
C PHE A 150 3.11 -3.16 2.37
N LEU A 151 2.75 -2.04 3.00
CA LEU A 151 1.50 -1.32 2.73
C LEU A 151 1.79 0.10 2.25
N TRP A 152 1.04 0.52 1.24
CA TRP A 152 1.08 1.91 0.84
C TRP A 152 0.37 2.81 1.86
N SER A 153 0.97 3.97 2.10
CA SER A 153 0.27 5.13 2.62
C SER A 153 0.02 6.13 1.49
N ARG A 154 -1.09 6.86 1.52
CA ARG A 154 -1.27 8.02 0.63
C ARG A 154 -0.41 9.22 1.00
N THR A 155 0.29 9.20 2.13
CA THR A 155 1.14 10.31 2.57
C THR A 155 2.39 10.42 1.70
N ARG A 156 2.70 11.64 1.26
CA ARG A 156 3.94 11.95 0.53
C ARG A 156 5.16 11.82 1.45
N THR A 157 6.30 11.46 0.88
CA THR A 157 7.58 11.50 1.60
C THR A 157 8.32 12.81 1.30
N ALA A 158 9.11 13.29 2.26
CA ALA A 158 10.02 14.43 2.07
C ALA A 158 11.38 14.00 1.45
N ALA A 159 11.65 12.70 1.36
CA ALA A 159 12.98 12.17 1.05
C ALA A 159 13.41 12.36 -0.43
N ASN A 160 12.47 12.33 -1.39
CA ASN A 160 12.70 12.67 -2.80
C ASN A 160 11.37 12.67 -3.60
N ASN A 161 11.42 13.20 -4.84
CA ASN A 161 10.25 13.31 -5.72
C ASN A 161 9.82 12.00 -6.41
N ASN A 162 10.54 10.89 -6.27
CA ASN A 162 10.18 9.62 -6.92
C ASN A 162 9.77 8.52 -5.92
N LYS A 163 9.67 8.86 -4.64
CA LYS A 163 9.23 7.93 -3.60
C LYS A 163 7.92 8.37 -2.98
N ALA A 164 7.33 7.42 -2.25
CA ALA A 164 6.20 7.62 -1.37
C ALA A 164 6.42 6.89 -0.04
N ASN A 165 5.67 7.26 0.99
CA ASN A 165 5.76 6.57 2.27
C ASN A 165 5.03 5.23 2.19
N SER A 166 5.70 4.19 2.69
CA SER A 166 5.09 2.91 3.00
C SER A 166 5.23 2.59 4.47
N PHE A 167 4.37 1.68 4.91
CA PHE A 167 4.49 0.97 6.17
C PHE A 167 5.05 -0.42 5.90
N ARG A 168 6.12 -0.77 6.61
CA ARG A 168 6.84 -2.03 6.41
C ARG A 168 6.96 -2.79 7.71
N ILE A 169 6.72 -4.09 7.68
CA ILE A 169 6.96 -4.97 8.82
C ILE A 169 7.75 -6.18 8.34
N HIS A 170 8.85 -6.48 9.01
CA HIS A 170 9.57 -7.75 8.90
C HIS A 170 9.78 -8.30 10.32
N SER A 171 11.01 -8.25 10.83
CA SER A 171 11.34 -8.48 12.25
C SER A 171 11.02 -7.27 13.14
N ARG A 172 10.83 -6.11 12.51
CA ARG A 172 10.53 -4.82 13.12
C ARG A 172 9.59 -4.04 12.22
N CYS A 173 8.84 -3.11 12.81
CA CYS A 173 8.01 -2.19 12.06
C CYS A 173 8.81 -0.95 11.65
N GLY A 174 8.52 -0.42 10.46
CA GLY A 174 9.08 0.81 9.94
C GLY A 174 7.98 1.68 9.33
N PHE A 175 7.78 2.86 9.91
CA PHE A 175 6.92 3.91 9.36
C PHE A 175 7.72 4.85 8.46
N ASN A 176 7.02 5.63 7.64
CA ASN A 176 7.66 6.62 6.76
C ASN A 176 8.76 6.02 5.88
N SER A 177 8.64 4.75 5.49
CA SER A 177 9.69 4.06 4.74
C SER A 177 9.65 4.50 3.28
N PRO A 178 10.60 5.31 2.78
CA PRO A 178 10.52 5.85 1.44
C PRO A 178 10.72 4.73 0.42
N SER A 179 9.72 4.53 -0.44
CA SER A 179 9.64 3.42 -1.38
C SER A 179 9.45 3.92 -2.80
N ASN A 180 9.97 3.21 -3.81
CA ASN A 180 9.78 3.61 -5.19
C ASN A 180 8.28 3.60 -5.50
N ARG A 181 7.75 4.68 -6.07
CA ARG A 181 6.32 4.76 -6.42
C ARG A 181 5.90 3.66 -7.40
N ALA A 182 6.83 3.13 -8.18
CA ALA A 182 6.60 2.01 -9.09
C ALA A 182 6.64 0.62 -8.41
N ASP A 183 6.96 0.51 -7.13
CA ASP A 183 6.85 -0.76 -6.42
C ASP A 183 5.36 -1.16 -6.29
N GLY A 184 5.09 -2.45 -6.37
CA GLY A 184 3.78 -3.02 -6.10
C GLY A 184 3.68 -3.36 -4.62
N MET A 185 2.76 -2.72 -3.90
CA MET A 185 2.48 -3.02 -2.48
C MET A 185 0.98 -3.12 -2.24
N SER A 186 0.62 -3.82 -1.17
CA SER A 186 -0.77 -4.00 -0.79
C SER A 186 -1.36 -2.73 -0.19
N ILE A 187 -2.69 -2.69 -0.15
CA ILE A 187 -3.48 -1.58 0.39
C ILE A 187 -4.51 -2.13 1.36
N ARG A 188 -4.64 -1.45 2.51
CA ARG A 188 -5.69 -1.69 3.48
C ARG A 188 -6.44 -0.38 3.71
N CYS A 189 -7.68 -0.30 3.27
CA CYS A 189 -8.43 0.96 3.35
C CYS A 189 -8.98 1.23 4.76
N ILE A 190 -9.13 2.52 5.06
CA ILE A 190 -9.63 3.04 6.33
C ILE A 190 -10.71 4.10 6.08
N ARG A 191 -11.62 4.25 7.04
CA ARG A 191 -12.63 5.32 7.10
C ARG A 191 -12.74 5.87 8.52
N ASP A 192 -12.88 7.18 8.66
CA ASP A 192 -13.32 7.81 9.90
C ASP A 192 -14.85 7.68 10.03
N LEU A 193 -15.35 7.34 11.22
CA LEU A 193 -16.79 7.31 11.56
C LEU A 193 -17.29 8.67 12.03
#